data_AF-X1IGN8-F1
#
_entry.id   AF-X1IGN8-F1
#
_cell.length_a   1.000
_cell.length_b   1.000
_cell.length_c   1.000
_cell.angle_alpha   90.00
_cell.angle_beta   90.00
_cell.angle_gamma   90.00
#
_symmetry.space_group_name_H-M   'P 1'
#
loop_
_entity.id
_entity.type
_entity.pdbx_description
1 polymer ?
#
loop_
_entity_poly.entity_id
_entity_poly.type
_entity_poly.pdbx_seq_one_letter_code
_entity_poly.pdbx_strand_id
1 'polypeptide(L)'
;GMCTKMCEATLGVKYRIKDKDGAYAGGSMYFIEKGLGQKWLGWFFAFFGAICAFGIGDMVQTNSMALVGNAVFKIPFVVTGLVLAFLVWIVVVGGIKRIGEVTEKLVPFMAVFYIIGAMIIIISKINLLPWAFGEIFKSAFTGRAAFGGFAGATVAQAMRFGVARGIFSNEAGLGSASIAHAVAQTKHPV
;
A
#
# COMPACT_ATOMS: atom_id res chain seq x y z
N GLY A 1 12.24 -4.69 -0.65
CA GLY A 1 10.78 -4.81 -0.54
C GLY A 1 10.36 -6.20 -0.09
N MET A 2 10.44 -7.20 -0.98
CA MET A 2 9.93 -8.55 -0.73
C MET A 2 10.45 -9.21 0.55
N CYS A 3 11.77 -9.25 0.76
CA CYS A 3 12.35 -9.85 1.97
C CYS A 3 11.87 -9.15 3.26
N THR A 4 11.79 -7.82 3.26
CA THR A 4 11.29 -7.04 4.40
C THR A 4 9.87 -7.44 4.75
N LYS A 5 8.98 -7.50 3.74
CA LYS A 5 7.57 -7.85 3.93
C LYS A 5 7.39 -9.30 4.39
N MET A 6 8.22 -10.22 3.88
CA MET A 6 8.25 -11.61 4.33
C MET A 6 8.63 -11.70 5.82
N CYS A 7 9.71 -11.05 6.24
CA CYS A 7 10.11 -11.02 7.65
C CYS A 7 9.02 -10.43 8.55
N GLU A 8 8.39 -9.32 8.13
CA GLU A 8 7.27 -8.71 8.86
C GLU A 8 6.09 -9.68 9.01
N ALA A 9 5.69 -10.36 7.93
CA ALA A 9 4.61 -11.33 7.95
C ALA A 9 4.92 -12.53 8.86
N THR A 10 6.13 -13.10 8.74
CA THR A 10 6.59 -14.23 9.58
C THR A 10 6.58 -13.86 11.06
N LEU A 11 7.10 -12.68 11.42
CA LEU A 11 7.09 -12.20 12.79
C LEU A 11 5.67 -11.90 13.29
N GLY A 12 4.81 -11.34 12.43
CA GLY A 12 3.40 -11.11 12.73
C GLY A 12 2.65 -12.39 13.10
N VAL A 13 2.89 -13.48 12.37
CA VAL A 13 2.29 -14.80 12.68
C VAL A 13 2.91 -15.42 13.94
N LYS A 14 4.23 -15.28 14.14
CA LYS A 14 4.93 -15.87 15.29
C LYS A 14 4.52 -15.25 16.64
N TYR A 15 4.32 -13.93 16.68
CA TYR A 15 4.05 -13.18 17.91
C TYR A 15 2.59 -12.76 18.11
N ARG A 16 1.68 -13.21 17.26
CA ARG A 16 0.23 -12.95 17.41
C ARG A 16 -0.32 -13.47 18.72
N ILE A 17 -1.35 -12.82 19.21
CA ILE A 17 -2.16 -13.24 20.36
C ILE A 17 -3.55 -13.66 19.90
N LYS A 18 -4.19 -14.47 20.73
CA LYS A 18 -5.61 -14.75 20.60
C LYS A 18 -6.35 -13.75 21.48
N ASP A 19 -7.23 -12.97 20.87
CA ASP A 19 -8.11 -12.04 21.56
C ASP A 19 -9.22 -12.81 22.29
N LYS A 20 -9.96 -12.13 23.17
CA LYS A 20 -11.05 -12.67 23.97
C LYS A 20 -12.15 -13.30 23.12
N ASP A 21 -12.38 -12.74 21.93
CA ASP A 21 -13.35 -13.22 20.96
C ASP A 21 -12.83 -14.39 20.11
N GLY A 22 -11.63 -14.90 20.41
CA GLY A 22 -11.01 -16.02 19.71
C GLY A 22 -10.32 -15.64 18.39
N ALA A 23 -10.43 -14.39 17.94
CA ALA A 23 -9.73 -13.85 16.79
C ALA A 23 -8.22 -13.70 17.08
N TYR A 24 -7.39 -13.80 16.04
CA TYR A 24 -5.97 -13.49 16.19
C TYR A 24 -5.75 -11.98 16.06
N ALA A 25 -5.00 -11.39 16.98
CA ALA A 25 -4.49 -10.03 16.86
C ALA A 25 -2.96 -10.10 16.79
N GLY A 26 -2.37 -9.47 15.78
CA GLY A 26 -0.93 -9.42 15.60
C GLY A 26 -0.51 -8.18 14.83
N GLY A 27 0.79 -8.04 14.62
CA GLY A 27 1.37 -6.87 13.98
C GLY A 27 2.70 -6.46 14.61
N SER A 28 3.31 -5.40 14.07
CA SER A 28 4.64 -4.97 14.53
C SER A 28 4.69 -4.54 15.99
N MET A 29 3.62 -3.95 16.51
CA MET A 29 3.49 -3.65 17.93
C MET A 29 3.69 -4.89 18.81
N TYR A 30 3.16 -6.05 18.39
CA TYR A 30 3.25 -7.28 19.18
C TYR A 30 4.62 -7.95 19.09
N PHE A 31 5.27 -8.00 17.92
CA PHE A 31 6.61 -8.56 17.85
C PHE A 31 7.67 -7.62 18.46
N ILE A 32 7.44 -6.30 18.48
CA ILE A 32 8.30 -5.37 19.21
C ILE A 32 8.14 -5.59 20.72
N GLU A 33 6.90 -5.71 21.22
CA GLU A 33 6.66 -5.95 22.63
C GLU A 33 7.21 -7.32 23.09
N LYS A 34 6.89 -8.39 22.35
CA LYS A 34 7.13 -9.78 22.76
C LYS A 34 8.43 -10.39 22.23
N GLY A 35 8.91 -9.92 21.08
CA GLY A 35 10.15 -10.39 20.48
C GLY A 35 11.36 -9.61 20.97
N LEU A 36 11.26 -8.27 21.01
CA LEU A 36 12.34 -7.39 21.48
C LEU A 36 12.25 -7.05 22.98
N GLY A 37 11.11 -7.30 23.63
CA GLY A 37 10.89 -6.92 25.03
C GLY A 37 10.67 -5.41 25.23
N GLN A 38 10.52 -4.64 24.15
CA GLN A 38 10.49 -3.18 24.18
C GLN A 38 9.05 -2.65 24.11
N LYS A 39 8.32 -2.75 25.23
CA LYS A 39 6.90 -2.36 25.28
C LYS A 39 6.64 -0.91 24.85
N TRP A 40 7.51 0.01 25.26
CA TRP A 40 7.39 1.43 24.93
C TRP A 40 7.44 1.67 23.42
N LEU A 41 8.31 0.96 22.70
CA LEU A 41 8.45 1.09 21.25
C LEU A 41 7.26 0.48 20.51
N GLY A 42 6.71 -0.63 21.03
CA GLY A 42 5.47 -1.22 20.51
C GLY A 42 4.28 -0.27 20.66
N TRP A 43 4.19 0.46 21.77
CA TRP A 43 3.16 1.49 21.98
C TRP A 43 3.31 2.66 21.01
N PHE A 44 4.53 3.19 20.82
CA PHE A 44 4.76 4.24 19.82
C PHE A 44 4.41 3.78 18.41
N PHE A 45 4.76 2.55 18.03
CA PHE A 45 4.37 1.98 16.75
C PHE A 45 2.85 1.96 16.59
N ALA A 46 2.12 1.47 17.59
CA ALA A 46 0.66 1.43 17.56
C ALA A 46 0.04 2.83 17.44
N PHE A 47 0.57 3.80 18.19
CA PHE A 47 0.10 5.19 18.17
C PHE A 47 0.32 5.85 16.79
N PHE A 48 1.54 5.80 16.27
CA PHE A 48 1.84 6.37 14.94
C PHE A 48 1.13 5.59 13.83
N GLY A 49 1.03 4.27 13.95
CA GLY A 49 0.29 3.43 13.01
C GLY A 49 -1.19 3.80 12.93
N ALA A 50 -1.83 4.06 14.08
CA ALA A 50 -3.22 4.50 14.12
C ALA A 50 -3.42 5.86 13.43
N ILE A 51 -2.52 6.82 13.65
CA ILE A 51 -2.57 8.13 12.97
C ILE A 51 -2.31 7.97 11.45
N CYS A 52 -1.27 7.21 11.09
CA CYS A 52 -0.89 6.98 9.69
C CYS A 52 -1.98 6.24 8.89
N ALA A 53 -2.79 5.40 9.54
CA ALA A 53 -3.90 4.70 8.89
C ALA A 53 -4.90 5.68 8.24
N PHE A 54 -5.18 6.82 8.88
CA PHE A 54 -6.04 7.85 8.27
C PHE A 54 -5.41 8.49 7.04
N GLY A 55 -4.10 8.73 7.06
CA GLY A 55 -3.40 9.33 5.93
C GLY A 55 -3.31 8.39 4.72
N ILE A 56 -2.62 7.26 4.90
CA ILE A 56 -2.29 6.31 3.82
C ILE A 56 -3.51 5.46 3.43
N GLY A 57 -4.31 5.05 4.42
CA GLY A 57 -5.43 4.13 4.22
C GLY A 57 -6.72 4.80 3.76
N ASP A 58 -6.95 6.08 4.09
CA ASP A 58 -8.22 6.76 3.81
C ASP A 58 -8.04 8.06 3.02
N MET A 59 -7.51 9.12 3.64
CA MET A 59 -7.55 10.48 3.08
C MET A 59 -6.92 10.59 1.69
N VAL A 60 -5.72 10.01 1.48
CA VAL A 60 -5.02 10.09 0.19
C VAL A 60 -5.77 9.35 -0.91
N GLN A 61 -6.38 8.20 -0.59
CA GLN A 61 -7.10 7.37 -1.56
C GLN A 61 -8.44 8.01 -1.93
N THR A 62 -9.23 8.39 -0.94
CA THR A 62 -10.53 9.04 -1.11
C THR A 62 -10.39 10.37 -1.84
N ASN A 63 -9.36 11.17 -1.53
CA ASN A 63 -9.10 12.43 -2.22
C ASN A 63 -8.74 12.22 -3.71
N SER A 64 -7.88 11.24 -4.01
CA SER A 64 -7.51 10.92 -5.39
C SER A 64 -8.72 10.49 -6.23
N MET A 65 -9.60 9.65 -5.67
CA MET A 65 -10.85 9.25 -6.31
C MET A 65 -11.78 10.44 -6.55
N ALA A 66 -11.91 11.34 -5.57
CA ALA A 66 -12.76 12.51 -5.69
C ALA A 66 -12.24 13.52 -6.73
N LEU A 67 -10.92 13.71 -6.82
CA LEU A 67 -10.27 14.52 -7.86
C LEU A 67 -10.55 13.98 -9.26
N VAL A 68 -10.36 12.68 -9.49
CA VAL A 68 -10.64 12.06 -10.80
C VAL A 68 -12.13 12.12 -11.12
N GLY A 69 -13.00 11.81 -10.16
CA GLY A 69 -14.45 11.88 -10.31
C GLY A 69 -14.93 13.28 -10.70
N ASN A 70 -14.36 14.32 -10.08
CA ASN A 70 -14.66 15.69 -10.44
C ASN A 70 -14.09 16.09 -11.80
N ALA A 71 -12.83 15.74 -12.09
CA ALA A 71 -12.17 16.13 -13.33
C ALA A 71 -12.86 15.54 -14.57
N VAL A 72 -13.17 14.24 -14.52
CA VAL A 72 -13.71 13.47 -15.67
C VAL A 72 -15.23 13.57 -15.75
N PHE A 73 -15.93 13.40 -14.62
CA PHE A 73 -17.40 13.27 -14.60
C PHE A 73 -18.12 14.48 -13.98
N LYS A 74 -17.38 15.52 -13.57
CA LYS A 74 -17.93 16.72 -12.90
C LYS A 74 -18.73 16.41 -11.63
N ILE A 75 -18.46 15.27 -10.98
CA ILE A 75 -19.11 14.89 -9.73
C ILE A 75 -18.60 15.81 -8.61
N PRO A 76 -19.48 16.41 -7.78
CA PRO A 76 -19.06 17.20 -6.64
C PRO A 76 -18.32 16.36 -5.59
N PHE A 77 -17.26 16.92 -4.99
CA PHE A 77 -16.43 16.21 -4.01
C PHE A 77 -17.22 15.61 -2.85
N VAL A 78 -18.22 16.35 -2.34
CA VAL A 78 -19.06 15.91 -1.23
C VAL A 78 -19.86 14.66 -1.60
N VAL A 79 -20.36 14.57 -2.84
CA VAL A 79 -21.11 13.41 -3.31
C VAL A 79 -20.21 12.18 -3.37
N THR A 80 -19.00 12.31 -3.93
CA THR A 80 -18.03 11.21 -3.95
C THR A 80 -17.68 10.75 -2.53
N GLY A 81 -17.44 11.70 -1.61
CA GLY A 81 -17.14 11.39 -0.21
C GLY A 81 -18.26 10.65 0.50
N LEU A 82 -19.51 11.12 0.37
CA LEU A 82 -20.68 10.47 1.01
C LEU A 82 -20.91 9.05 0.47
N VAL A 83 -20.79 8.86 -0.85
CA VAL A 83 -20.96 7.55 -1.47
C VAL A 83 -19.86 6.59 -1.01
N LEU A 84 -18.59 7.02 -1.03
CA LEU A 84 -17.47 6.20 -0.56
C LEU A 84 -17.61 5.86 0.93
N ALA A 85 -17.95 6.83 1.78
CA ALA A 85 -18.18 6.60 3.20
C ALA A 85 -19.28 5.57 3.45
N PHE A 86 -20.40 5.67 2.72
CA PHE A 86 -21.50 4.72 2.82
C PHE A 86 -21.09 3.31 2.37
N LEU A 87 -20.39 3.18 1.24
CA LEU A 87 -19.91 1.90 0.73
C LEU A 87 -18.89 1.23 1.68
N VAL A 88 -17.94 2.00 2.20
CA VAL A 88 -16.95 1.52 3.17
C VAL A 88 -17.65 1.09 4.47
N TRP A 89 -18.62 1.88 4.95
CA TRP A 89 -19.39 1.55 6.15
C TRP A 89 -20.10 0.19 6.05
N ILE A 90 -20.75 -0.11 4.91
CA ILE A 90 -21.39 -1.42 4.66
C ILE A 90 -20.41 -2.59 4.83
N VAL A 91 -19.15 -2.41 4.41
CA VAL A 91 -18.13 -3.46 4.48
C VAL A 91 -17.53 -3.56 5.88
N VAL A 92 -17.20 -2.43 6.50
CA VAL A 92 -16.50 -2.35 7.79
C VAL A 92 -17.36 -2.80 8.97
N VAL A 93 -18.68 -2.52 8.95
CA VAL A 93 -19.60 -2.93 10.03
C VAL A 93 -19.64 -4.45 10.21
N GLY A 94 -19.39 -5.23 9.15
CA GLY A 94 -19.31 -6.69 9.23
C GLY A 94 -18.01 -7.25 9.81
N GLY A 95 -17.06 -6.39 10.21
CA GLY A 95 -15.78 -6.77 10.79
C GLY A 95 -14.81 -7.43 9.80
N ILE A 96 -13.70 -7.95 10.31
CA ILE A 96 -12.57 -8.42 9.48
C ILE A 96 -12.93 -9.57 8.53
N LYS A 97 -13.88 -10.42 8.91
CA LYS A 97 -14.37 -11.51 8.06
C LYS A 97 -15.06 -10.97 6.81
N ARG A 98 -15.95 -9.98 6.97
CA ARG A 98 -16.65 -9.33 5.86
C ARG A 98 -15.69 -8.56 4.96
N ILE A 99 -14.71 -7.87 5.55
CA ILE A 99 -13.65 -7.20 4.80
C ILE A 99 -12.91 -8.21 3.91
N GLY A 100 -12.55 -9.39 4.46
CA GLY A 100 -11.95 -10.48 3.70
C GLY A 100 -12.82 -10.96 2.54
N GLU A 101 -14.09 -11.29 2.78
CA GLU A 101 -15.05 -11.78 1.78
C GLU A 101 -15.30 -10.80 0.62
N VAL A 102 -15.24 -9.50 0.88
CA VAL A 102 -15.39 -8.47 -0.16
C VAL A 102 -14.07 -8.32 -0.92
N THR A 103 -12.96 -8.23 -0.20
CA THR A 103 -11.63 -8.00 -0.76
C THR A 103 -11.18 -9.16 -1.64
N GLU A 104 -11.47 -10.42 -1.26
CA GLU A 104 -11.11 -11.61 -2.03
C GLU A 104 -11.73 -11.64 -3.44
N LYS A 105 -12.89 -10.99 -3.62
CA LYS A 105 -13.58 -10.89 -4.92
C LYS A 105 -13.20 -9.61 -5.66
N LEU A 106 -13.14 -8.50 -4.94
CA LEU A 106 -12.89 -7.18 -5.50
C LEU A 106 -11.46 -7.05 -6.02
N VAL A 107 -10.46 -7.52 -5.26
CA VAL A 107 -9.04 -7.36 -5.63
C VAL A 107 -8.68 -8.10 -6.91
N PRO A 108 -9.04 -9.38 -7.11
CA PRO A 108 -8.75 -10.05 -8.39
C PRO A 108 -9.46 -9.39 -9.56
N PHE A 109 -10.73 -8.99 -9.38
CA PHE A 109 -11.48 -8.30 -10.42
C PHE A 109 -10.82 -6.97 -10.81
N MET A 110 -10.45 -6.15 -9.83
CA MET A 110 -9.75 -4.88 -10.04
C MET A 110 -8.42 -5.08 -10.78
N ALA A 111 -7.62 -6.07 -10.37
CA ALA A 111 -6.33 -6.37 -10.98
C ALA A 111 -6.49 -6.80 -12.44
N VAL A 112 -7.42 -7.72 -12.72
CA VAL A 112 -7.70 -8.21 -14.07
C VAL A 112 -8.19 -7.06 -14.96
N PHE A 113 -9.14 -6.25 -14.48
CA PHE A 113 -9.65 -5.11 -15.23
C PHE A 113 -8.55 -4.11 -15.58
N TYR A 114 -7.70 -3.77 -14.60
CA TYR A 114 -6.57 -2.85 -14.81
C TYR A 114 -5.55 -3.42 -15.80
N ILE A 115 -5.16 -4.69 -15.65
CA ILE A 115 -4.19 -5.35 -16.54
C ILE A 115 -4.72 -5.42 -17.96
N ILE A 116 -5.99 -5.80 -18.16
CA ILE A 116 -6.60 -5.84 -19.50
C ILE A 116 -6.59 -4.45 -20.13
N GLY A 117 -7.02 -3.42 -19.40
CA GLY A 117 -7.02 -2.04 -19.91
C GLY A 117 -5.61 -1.58 -20.30
N ALA A 118 -4.61 -1.85 -19.45
CA ALA A 118 -3.22 -1.52 -19.72
C ALA A 118 -2.68 -2.28 -20.94
N MET A 119 -2.98 -3.59 -21.05
CA MET A 119 -2.56 -4.43 -22.17
C MET A 119 -3.15 -3.95 -23.50
N ILE A 120 -4.43 -3.53 -23.52
CA ILE A 120 -5.05 -2.95 -24.72
C ILE A 120 -4.27 -1.72 -25.19
N ILE A 121 -3.91 -0.82 -24.28
CA ILE A 121 -3.13 0.39 -24.61
C ILE A 121 -1.74 0.02 -25.12
N ILE A 122 -1.04 -0.89 -24.43
CA ILE A 122 0.32 -1.31 -24.79
C ILE A 122 0.33 -1.97 -26.17
N ILE A 123 -0.59 -2.89 -26.45
CA ILE A 123 -0.70 -3.56 -27.75
C ILE A 123 -1.02 -2.54 -28.85
N SER A 124 -1.95 -1.61 -28.59
CA SER A 124 -2.32 -0.55 -29.55
C SER A 124 -1.17 0.40 -29.87
N LYS A 125 -0.15 0.47 -29.01
CA LYS A 125 1.02 1.36 -29.14
C LYS A 125 2.33 0.59 -29.03
N ILE A 126 2.35 -0.67 -29.48
CA ILE A 126 3.49 -1.57 -29.28
C ILE A 126 4.80 -1.03 -29.86
N ASN A 127 4.72 -0.28 -30.96
CA ASN A 127 5.88 0.36 -31.60
C ASN A 127 6.57 1.40 -30.71
N LEU A 128 5.86 1.98 -29.73
CA LEU A 128 6.42 2.93 -28.77
C LEU A 128 7.06 2.24 -27.56
N LEU A 129 6.85 0.92 -27.39
CA LEU A 129 7.32 0.18 -26.23
C LEU A 129 8.86 0.21 -26.09
N PRO A 130 9.67 -0.03 -27.15
CA PRO A 130 11.12 0.06 -27.04
C PRO A 130 11.60 1.47 -26.68
N TRP A 131 10.95 2.50 -27.23
CA TRP A 131 11.26 3.90 -26.92
C TRP A 131 10.95 4.22 -25.45
N ALA A 132 9.80 3.77 -24.94
CA ALA A 132 9.41 3.99 -23.55
C ALA A 132 10.40 3.35 -22.56
N PHE A 133 10.85 2.11 -22.82
CA PHE A 133 11.91 1.49 -22.02
C PHE A 133 13.22 2.29 -22.08
N GLY A 134 13.63 2.72 -23.28
CA GLY A 134 14.80 3.57 -23.45
C GLY A 134 14.72 4.86 -22.62
N GLU A 135 13.55 5.50 -22.60
CA GLU A 135 13.33 6.74 -21.84
C GLU A 135 13.34 6.51 -20.32
N ILE A 136 12.87 5.36 -19.82
CA ILE A 136 12.96 4.99 -18.40
C ILE A 136 14.43 4.91 -17.95
N PHE A 137 15.25 4.13 -18.66
CA PHE A 137 16.67 3.99 -18.30
C PHE A 137 17.43 5.31 -18.49
N LYS A 138 17.17 6.01 -19.59
CA LYS A 138 17.78 7.32 -19.85
C LYS A 138 17.41 8.32 -18.75
N SER A 139 16.14 8.45 -18.39
CA SER A 139 15.72 9.41 -17.36
C SER A 139 16.19 9.04 -15.96
N ALA A 140 16.34 7.74 -15.67
CA ALA A 140 16.84 7.26 -14.38
C ALA A 140 18.35 7.54 -14.20
N PHE A 141 19.14 7.47 -15.28
CA PHE A 141 20.60 7.49 -15.21
C PHE A 141 21.28 8.68 -15.92
N THR A 142 20.54 9.46 -16.72
CA THR A 142 21.04 10.68 -17.35
C THR A 142 20.27 11.89 -16.86
N GLY A 143 20.87 12.64 -15.94
CA GLY A 143 20.44 14.00 -15.69
C GLY A 143 20.71 14.82 -16.95
N ARG A 144 19.66 15.27 -17.65
CA ARG A 144 19.84 16.21 -18.78
C ARG A 144 20.70 17.39 -18.29
N ALA A 145 21.82 17.57 -18.99
CA ALA A 145 23.05 18.15 -18.50
C ALA A 145 23.04 19.69 -18.34
N ALA A 146 23.66 20.16 -17.26
CA ALA A 146 24.63 21.27 -17.27
C ALA A 146 25.44 21.21 -15.94
N PHE A 147 26.71 20.80 -16.02
CA PHE A 147 27.72 20.84 -14.94
C PHE A 147 27.43 20.14 -13.59
N GLY A 148 28.03 18.95 -13.42
CA GLY A 148 28.62 18.41 -12.17
C GLY A 148 27.75 18.23 -10.92
N GLY A 149 27.13 19.29 -10.41
CA GLY A 149 26.36 19.29 -9.15
C GLY A 149 24.86 19.03 -9.34
N PHE A 150 24.26 19.49 -10.45
CA PHE A 150 22.81 19.32 -10.70
C PHE A 150 22.46 17.95 -11.29
N ALA A 151 23.39 17.27 -11.96
CA ALA A 151 23.18 15.90 -12.43
C ALA A 151 23.03 14.92 -11.25
N GLY A 152 23.83 15.09 -10.19
CA GLY A 152 23.67 14.33 -8.94
C GLY A 152 22.35 14.65 -8.23
N ALA A 153 21.95 15.93 -8.18
CA ALA A 153 20.68 16.35 -7.57
C ALA A 153 19.45 15.77 -8.29
N THR A 154 19.46 15.72 -9.62
CA THR A 154 18.35 15.17 -10.42
C THR A 154 18.23 13.65 -10.28
N VAL A 155 19.35 12.92 -10.29
CA VAL A 155 19.36 11.47 -10.01
C VAL A 155 18.92 11.19 -8.57
N ALA A 156 19.45 11.93 -7.59
CA ALA A 156 19.04 11.79 -6.19
C ALA A 156 17.55 12.09 -6.00
N GLN A 157 17.01 13.06 -6.72
CA GLN A 157 15.59 13.39 -6.71
C GLN A 157 14.74 12.31 -7.37
N ALA A 158 15.14 11.79 -8.53
CA ALA A 158 14.47 10.68 -9.21
C ALA A 158 14.44 9.43 -8.32
N MET A 159 15.59 9.09 -7.69
CA MET A 159 15.68 8.00 -6.72
C MET A 159 14.80 8.27 -5.51
N ARG A 160 14.84 9.47 -4.92
CA ARG A 160 14.02 9.82 -3.75
C ARG A 160 12.54 9.65 -4.04
N PHE A 161 12.04 10.20 -5.15
CA PHE A 161 10.64 10.07 -5.52
C PHE A 161 10.27 8.62 -5.89
N GLY A 162 11.14 7.91 -6.60
CA GLY A 162 10.94 6.50 -6.96
C GLY A 162 10.87 5.60 -5.74
N VAL A 163 11.82 5.74 -4.81
CA VAL A 163 11.86 4.98 -3.55
C VAL A 163 10.67 5.37 -2.66
N ALA A 164 10.38 6.66 -2.49
CA ALA A 164 9.26 7.10 -1.65
C ALA A 164 7.91 6.59 -2.19
N ARG A 165 7.65 6.73 -3.50
CA ARG A 165 6.44 6.20 -4.12
C ARG A 165 6.41 4.67 -4.10
N GLY A 166 7.57 4.02 -4.27
CA GLY A 166 7.70 2.57 -4.23
C GLY A 166 7.34 2.01 -2.84
N ILE A 167 7.91 2.57 -1.77
CA ILE A 167 7.60 2.19 -0.39
C ILE A 167 6.12 2.48 -0.08
N PHE A 168 5.60 3.63 -0.50
CA PHE A 168 4.18 3.97 -0.30
C PHE A 168 3.23 2.98 -1.00
N SER A 169 3.59 2.50 -2.20
CA SER A 169 2.74 1.60 -2.98
C SER A 169 2.80 0.13 -2.52
N ASN A 170 3.96 -0.35 -2.04
CA ASN A 170 4.12 -1.76 -1.66
C ASN A 170 4.06 -2.00 -0.14
N GLU A 171 4.10 -0.92 0.64
CA GLU A 171 4.10 -0.87 2.10
C GLU A 171 5.25 -1.65 2.75
N ALA A 172 6.33 -1.93 2.02
CA ALA A 172 7.46 -2.66 2.55
C ALA A 172 8.23 -1.80 3.55
N GLY A 173 8.39 -2.30 4.78
CA GLY A 173 9.06 -1.56 5.86
C GLY A 173 8.14 -0.63 6.65
N LEU A 174 6.83 -0.59 6.33
CA LEU A 174 5.84 0.15 7.13
C LEU A 174 5.31 -0.69 8.30
N GLY A 175 5.53 -2.02 8.29
CA GLY A 175 5.04 -2.93 9.33
C GLY A 175 3.53 -3.23 9.28
N SER A 176 2.74 -2.56 8.43
CA SER A 176 1.29 -2.78 8.26
C SER A 176 0.97 -4.20 7.76
N ALA A 177 1.82 -4.75 6.88
CA ALA A 177 1.64 -6.09 6.32
C ALA A 177 1.53 -7.17 7.41
N SER A 178 2.30 -7.04 8.48
CA SER A 178 2.29 -7.99 9.61
C SER A 178 0.93 -8.08 10.31
N ILE A 179 0.12 -7.01 10.29
CA ILE A 179 -1.21 -6.96 10.91
C ILE A 179 -2.18 -7.85 10.13
N ALA A 180 -2.22 -7.69 8.80
CA ALA A 180 -3.08 -8.48 7.92
C ALA A 180 -2.65 -9.95 7.83
N HIS A 181 -1.35 -10.25 7.88
CA HIS A 181 -0.89 -11.63 7.84
C HIS A 181 -1.06 -12.37 9.18
N ALA A 182 -1.09 -11.67 10.32
CA ALA A 182 -1.27 -12.30 11.62
C ALA A 182 -2.63 -13.00 11.79
N VAL A 183 -3.67 -12.51 11.10
CA VAL A 183 -5.03 -13.08 11.14
C VAL A 183 -5.19 -14.35 10.29
N ALA A 184 -4.20 -14.70 9.47
CA ALA A 184 -4.27 -15.87 8.60
C ALA A 184 -4.36 -17.17 9.42
N GLN A 185 -5.23 -18.09 9.02
CA GLN A 185 -5.35 -19.42 9.65
C GLN A 185 -4.23 -20.35 9.16
N THR A 186 -3.00 -20.10 9.64
CA THR A 186 -1.83 -20.93 9.36
C THR A 186 -1.30 -21.60 10.64
N LYS A 187 -0.77 -22.81 10.48
CA LYS A 187 -0.07 -23.57 11.54
C LYS A 187 1.38 -23.15 11.70
N HIS A 188 2.00 -22.62 10.64
CA HIS A 188 3.40 -22.20 10.63
C HIS A 188 3.55 -20.74 10.20
N PRO A 189 4.57 -20.03 10.71
CA PRO A 189 4.83 -18.62 10.40
C PRO A 189 5.46 -18.38 9.02
N VAL A 190 5.82 -19.45 8.32
CA VAL A 190 6.29 -19.47 6.93
C VAL A 190 5.46 -20.50 6.18
#